data_AF-A0A1W9RRM9-F1
#
_entry.id   AF-A0A1W9RRM9-F1
#
_cell.length_a   1.000
_cell.length_b   1.000
_cell.length_c   1.000
_cell.angle_alpha   90.00
_cell.angle_beta   90.00
_cell.angle_gamma   90.00
#
_symmetry.space_group_name_H-M   'P 1'
#
loop_
_entity.id
_entity.type
_entity.pdbx_description
1 polymer ?
#
loop_
_entity_poly.entity_id
_entity_poly.type
_entity_poly.pdbx_seq_one_letter_code
_entity_poly.pdbx_strand_id
1 'polypeptide(L)' 'MIVDRDIPFIRRGKIITYIRRRLAKSKVPNDIIVRSISAIDSRKGDVGYLSYYVLKEGIEVL' A
#
# COMPACT_ATOMS: atom_id res chain seq x y z
N MET A 1 1.22 -2.07 -1.45
CA MET A 1 2.67 -2.22 -1.23
C MET A 1 2.95 -2.33 0.25
N ILE A 2 3.67 -3.37 0.65
CA ILE A 2 4.09 -3.63 2.03
C ILE A 2 5.56 -3.26 2.16
N VAL A 3 5.93 -2.59 3.25
CA VAL A 3 7.32 -2.17 3.52
C VAL A 3 7.79 -2.68 4.89
N ASP A 4 9.11 -2.77 5.05
CA ASP A 4 9.79 -3.25 6.26
C ASP A 4 9.47 -2.42 7.51
N ARG A 5 9.30 -1.11 7.35
CA ARG A 5 9.18 -0.17 8.47
C ARG A 5 8.14 0.92 8.22
N ASP A 6 7.71 1.56 9.30
CA ASP A 6 6.85 2.73 9.20
C ASP A 6 7.55 3.90 8.51
N ILE A 7 6.85 4.46 7.51
CA ILE A 7 7.31 5.63 6.77
C ILE A 7 6.54 6.85 7.29
N PRO A 8 7.23 7.94 7.68
CA PRO A 8 6.58 9.19 8.07
C PRO A 8 5.59 9.67 7.02
N PHE A 9 4.46 10.23 7.45
CA PHE A 9 3.33 10.59 6.58
C PHE A 9 3.77 11.40 5.35
N ILE A 10 4.58 12.44 5.55
CA ILE A 10 5.08 13.31 4.46
C ILE A 10 5.92 12.53 3.45
N ARG A 11 6.83 11.66 3.94
CA ARG A 11 7.70 10.86 3.06
C ARG A 11 6.90 9.81 2.30
N ARG A 12 5.93 9.17 2.95
CA ARG A 12 5.00 8.23 2.32
C ARG A 12 4.19 8.89 1.21
N GLY A 13 3.68 10.10 1.44
CA GLY A 13 2.97 10.88 0.42
C GLY A 13 3.84 11.21 -0.80
N LYS A 14 5.11 11.57 -0.60
CA LYS A 14 6.06 11.78 -1.70
C LYS A 14 6.28 10.52 -2.54
N ILE A 15 6.44 9.36 -1.88
CA ILE A 15 6.61 8.06 -2.56
C ILE A 15 5.37 7.72 -3.39
N ILE A 16 4.17 7.78 -2.79
CA ILE A 16 2.91 7.50 -3.49
C ILE A 16 2.75 8.43 -4.69
N THR A 17 3.01 9.72 -4.52
CA THR A 17 2.92 10.71 -5.60
C THR A 17 3.89 10.40 -6.74
N TYR A 18 5.13 10.02 -6.42
CA TYR A 18 6.12 9.64 -7.42
C TYR A 18 5.64 8.44 -8.24
N ILE A 19 5.18 7.38 -7.59
CA ILE A 19 4.71 6.17 -8.29
C ILE A 19 3.47 6.47 -9.13
N ARG A 20 2.48 7.20 -8.58
CA ARG A 20 1.27 7.60 -9.33
C ARG A 20 1.61 8.38 -10.60
N ARG A 21 2.58 9.30 -10.56
CA ARG A 21 3.03 10.02 -11.77
C ARG A 21 3.65 9.09 -12.81
N ARG A 22 4.40 8.07 -12.39
CA ARG A 22 4.99 7.07 -13.29
C ARG A 22 3.88 6.23 -13.95
N LEU A 23 2.91 5.75 -13.18
CA LEU A 23 1.78 4.99 -13.69
C LEU A 23 0.88 5.81 -14.62
N ALA A 24 0.68 7.10 -14.30
CA ALA A 24 -0.07 8.01 -15.15
C ALA A 24 0.58 8.18 -16.54
N LYS A 25 1.92 8.27 -16.61
CA LYS A 25 2.65 8.29 -17.90
C LYS A 25 2.43 7.00 -18.70
N SER A 26 2.32 5.86 -18.02
CA SER A 26 2.02 4.56 -18.63
C SER A 26 0.52 4.34 -18.88
N LYS A 27 -0.33 5.35 -18.62
CA LYS A 27 -1.80 5.27 -18.73
C LYS A 27 -2.42 4.12 -17.92
N VAL A 28 -1.82 3.76 -16.78
CA VAL A 28 -2.34 2.72 -15.89
C VAL A 28 -3.01 3.37 -14.67
N PRO A 29 -4.35 3.50 -14.64
CA PRO A 29 -5.04 4.10 -13.50
C PRO A 29 -5.04 3.11 -12.33
N ASN A 30 -4.38 3.48 -11.23
CA ASN A 30 -4.37 2.68 -10.00
C ASN A 30 -4.32 3.56 -8.76
N ASP A 31 -4.96 3.08 -7.70
CA ASP A 31 -4.76 3.59 -6.35
C ASP A 31 -3.62 2.83 -5.67
N ILE A 32 -2.79 3.57 -4.93
CA ILE A 32 -1.62 3.02 -4.27
C ILE A 32 -1.71 3.26 -2.78
N ILE A 33 -1.65 2.17 -2.03
CA ILE A 33 -1.56 2.19 -0.57
C ILE A 33 -0.22 1.57 -0.16
N VAL A 34 0.46 2.27 0.75
CA VAL A 34 1.74 1.85 1.33
C VAL A 34 1.56 1.71 2.83
N ARG A 35 1.83 0.52 3.37
CA ARG A 35 1.77 0.22 4.80
C ARG A 35 2.99 -0.60 5.22
N SER A 36 3.43 -0.39 6.45
CA SER A 36 4.45 -1.24 7.07
C SER A 36 3.87 -2.61 7.40
N ILE A 37 4.75 -3.60 7.50
CA ILE A 37 4.37 -4.93 7.93
C ILE A 37 3.75 -4.92 9.34
N SER A 38 4.30 -4.11 10.26
CA SER A 38 3.77 -3.91 11.61
C SER A 38 2.32 -3.36 11.61
N ALA A 39 2.02 -2.40 10.74
CA ALA A 39 0.68 -1.84 10.63
C ALA A 39 -0.33 -2.82 10.01
N ILE A 40 0.14 -3.77 9.20
CA ILE A 40 -0.71 -4.82 8.63
C ILE A 40 -0.95 -5.90 9.68
N ASP A 41 0.09 -6.36 10.35
CA ASP A 41 0.00 -7.41 11.36
C ASP A 41 -0.94 -7.05 12.51
N SER A 42 -0.92 -5.79 12.96
CA SER A 42 -1.84 -5.29 13.99
C SER A 42 -3.31 -5.24 13.57
N ARG A 43 -3.61 -5.38 12.27
CA ARG A 43 -4.96 -5.20 11.69
C ARG A 43 -5.41 -6.33 10.77
N LYS A 44 -4.62 -7.40 10.65
CA LYS A 44 -4.85 -8.48 9.68
C LYS A 44 -6.14 -9.26 9.92
N GLY A 45 -6.67 -9.24 11.14
CA GLY A 45 -7.94 -9.88 11.51
C GLY A 45 -9.14 -8.93 11.54
N ASP A 46 -8.95 -7.65 11.24
CA ASP A 46 -10.00 -6.64 11.37
C ASP A 46 -10.66 -6.34 10.01
N VAL A 47 -11.91 -6.78 9.86
CA VAL A 47 -12.72 -6.64 8.64
C VAL A 47 -13.06 -5.18 8.29
N GLY A 48 -12.83 -4.23 9.21
CA GLY A 48 -12.97 -2.80 8.97
C GLY A 48 -11.80 -2.19 8.20
N TYR A 49 -10.70 -2.92 8.00
CA TYR A 49 -9.51 -2.42 7.32
C TYR A 49 -9.25 -3.12 5.99
N LEU A 50 -8.83 -2.35 5.00
CA LEU A 50 -8.45 -2.88 3.69
C LEU A 50 -7.31 -3.91 3.77
N SER A 51 -6.45 -3.85 4.80
CA SER A 51 -5.39 -4.84 5.02
C SER A 51 -5.92 -6.26 5.17
N TYR A 52 -7.10 -6.45 5.76
CA TYR A 52 -7.75 -7.75 5.86
C TYR A 52 -8.04 -8.32 4.46
N TYR A 53 -8.67 -7.53 3.59
CA TYR A 53 -9.04 -7.96 2.24
C TYR A 53 -7.82 -8.13 1.33
N VAL A 54 -6.80 -7.26 1.45
CA VAL A 54 -5.55 -7.42 0.69
C VAL A 54 -4.85 -8.73 1.03
N LEU A 55 -4.84 -9.14 2.30
CA LEU A 55 -4.25 -10.43 2.70
C LEU A 55 -5.11 -11.63 2.31
N LYS A 56 -6.44 -11.48 2.34
CA LYS A 56 -7.37 -12.56 2.05
C LYS A 56 -7.55 -12.84 0.55
N GLU A 57 -7.58 -11.78 -0.25
CA GLU A 57 -8.00 -11.82 -1.66
C GLU A 57 -6.96 -11.23 -2.61
N GLY A 58 -5.93 -10.55 -2.07
CA GLY A 58 -4.90 -9.93 -2.88
C GLY A 58 -4.04 -10.95 -3.61
N ILE A 59 -3.59 -10.57 -4.80
CA ILE A 59 -2.64 -11.34 -5.60
C ILE A 59 -1.26 -10.74 -5.37
N GLU A 60 -0.33 -11.57 -4.91
CA GLU A 60 1.08 -11.18 -4.81
C GLU A 60 1.66 -11.04 -6.22
N VAL A 61 2.29 -9.89 -6.49
CA VAL A 61 2.97 -9.61 -7.75
C VAL A 61 4.46 -9.59 -7.45
N LEU A 62 5.18 -10.60 -7.98
CA LEU A 62 6.63 -10.79 -7.86
C LEU A 62 7.40 -9.98 -8.91
#